data_AF-A0AAD8SDU3-F1
#
_entry.id   AF-A0AAD8SDU3-F1
#
_cell.length_a   1.000
_cell.length_b   1.000
_cell.length_c   1.000
_cell.angle_alpha   90.00
_cell.angle_beta   90.00
_cell.angle_gamma   90.00
#
_symmetry.space_group_name_H-M   'P 1'
#
loop_
_entity.id
_entity.type
_entity.pdbx_description
1 polymer ?
#
loop_
_entity_poly.entity_id
_entity_poly.type
_entity_poly.pdbx_seq_one_letter_code
_entity_poly.pdbx_strand_id
1 'polypeptide(L)'
;MYDLGMRKLFVVGAAPLGCCPGLRVRAPAKECDARANDLAARYNVAVASILDGMSARHPDFPYSMFDAATALLRYIRQPQTNGYDVADAACCGFGKKHAMFSCTPASNLCKNRTNC
;
A
#
# COMPACT_ATOMS: atom_id res chain seq x y z
N MET A 1 6.05 13.12 -20.09
CA MET A 1 7.32 12.91 -19.34
C MET A 1 8.44 12.42 -20.24
N TYR A 2 8.21 11.39 -21.08
CA TYR A 2 9.21 10.96 -22.06
C TYR A 2 9.61 12.11 -23.02
N ASP A 3 8.63 12.86 -23.52
CA ASP A 3 8.85 14.05 -24.37
C ASP A 3 9.57 15.19 -23.64
N LEU A 4 9.60 15.15 -22.31
CA LEU A 4 10.34 16.10 -21.46
C LEU A 4 11.75 15.59 -21.12
N GLY A 5 12.20 14.51 -21.76
CA GLY A 5 13.55 13.95 -21.57
C GLY A 5 13.65 12.79 -20.57
N MET A 6 12.56 12.33 -19.97
CA MET A 6 12.60 11.15 -19.11
C MET A 6 13.00 9.91 -19.93
N ARG A 7 14.00 9.17 -19.46
CA ARG A 7 14.49 7.93 -20.09
C ARG A 7 14.49 6.72 -19.19
N LYS A 8 14.28 6.88 -17.89
CA LYS A 8 14.21 5.78 -16.93
C LYS A 8 13.05 6.03 -15.98
N LEU A 9 12.32 4.98 -15.64
CA LEU A 9 11.17 5.09 -14.73
C LEU A 9 11.15 3.94 -13.73
N PHE A 10 11.01 4.30 -12.45
CA PHE A 10 10.70 3.36 -11.39
C PHE A 10 9.29 3.66 -10.87
N VAL A 11 8.43 2.65 -10.84
CA VAL A 11 7.05 2.77 -10.37
C VAL A 11 6.83 1.89 -9.14
N VAL A 12 6.28 2.47 -8.08
CA VAL A 12 5.77 1.71 -6.94
C VAL A 12 4.32 1.33 -7.23
N GLY A 13 4.04 0.03 -7.32
CA GLY A 13 2.67 -0.45 -7.46
C GLY A 13 1.80 -0.06 -6.27
N ALA A 14 0.49 -0.04 -6.47
CA ALA A 14 -0.47 0.11 -5.39
C ALA A 14 -0.32 -1.03 -4.36
N ALA A 15 -0.23 -0.62 -3.11
CA ALA A 15 -0.31 -1.46 -1.92
C ALA A 15 -1.73 -2.08 -1.78
N PRO A 16 -1.94 -3.08 -0.89
CA PRO A 16 -3.27 -3.63 -0.66
C PRO A 16 -4.13 -2.63 0.14
N LEU A 17 -4.74 -1.67 -0.55
CA LEU A 17 -5.43 -0.52 0.05
C LEU A 17 -6.50 -0.92 1.05
N GLY A 18 -7.26 -1.98 0.78
CA GLY A 18 -8.29 -2.47 1.69
C GLY A 18 -7.75 -2.86 3.05
N CYS A 19 -6.46 -3.16 3.17
CA CYS A 19 -5.81 -3.46 4.42
C CYS A 19 -5.38 -2.23 5.23
N CYS A 20 -5.54 -1.01 4.73
CA CYS A 20 -5.29 0.20 5.52
C CYS A 20 -6.25 0.27 6.72
N PRO A 21 -5.76 0.62 7.94
CA PRO A 21 -6.57 0.65 9.15
C PRO A 21 -7.89 1.43 9.00
N GLY A 22 -7.88 2.57 8.31
CA GLY A 22 -9.08 3.39 8.09
C GLY A 22 -10.16 2.70 7.23
N LEU A 23 -9.76 1.88 6.25
CA LEU A 23 -10.70 1.10 5.44
C LEU A 23 -11.20 -0.13 6.21
N ARG A 24 -10.33 -0.77 7.00
CA ARG A 24 -10.74 -1.84 7.91
C ARG A 24 -11.82 -1.39 8.89
N VAL A 25 -11.65 -0.22 9.52
CA VAL A 25 -12.65 0.31 10.47
C VAL A 25 -14.02 0.54 9.79
N ARG A 26 -14.06 0.81 8.49
CA ARG A 26 -15.29 0.99 7.71
C ARG A 26 -15.89 -0.33 7.20
N ALA A 27 -15.07 -1.36 7.01
CA ALA A 27 -15.53 -2.67 6.57
C ALA A 27 -16.46 -3.34 7.63
N PRO A 28 -17.50 -4.08 7.22
CA PRO A 28 -18.38 -4.80 8.14
C PRO A 28 -17.62 -5.80 9.02
N ALA A 29 -16.75 -6.61 8.42
CA ALA A 29 -15.95 -7.62 9.11
C ALA A 29 -14.75 -7.06 9.88
N LYS A 30 -14.46 -5.75 9.76
CA LYS A 30 -13.24 -5.10 10.30
C LYS A 30 -11.92 -5.67 9.80
N GLU A 31 -11.97 -6.44 8.72
CA GLU A 31 -10.84 -7.00 7.99
C GLU A 31 -10.50 -6.16 6.75
N CYS A 32 -9.56 -6.63 5.92
CA CYS A 32 -9.23 -5.96 4.67
C CYS A 32 -10.45 -5.85 3.74
N ASP A 33 -10.69 -4.65 3.21
CA ASP A 33 -11.76 -4.44 2.24
C ASP A 33 -11.41 -5.09 0.89
N ALA A 34 -12.20 -6.10 0.49
CA ALA A 34 -11.94 -6.87 -0.73
C ALA A 34 -12.11 -6.03 -2.01
N ARG A 35 -13.06 -5.09 -2.03
CA ARG A 35 -13.32 -4.24 -3.20
C ARG A 35 -12.20 -3.24 -3.43
N ALA A 36 -11.68 -2.64 -2.36
CA ALA A 36 -10.53 -1.75 -2.42
C ALA A 36 -9.26 -2.48 -2.87
N ASN A 37 -9.06 -3.72 -2.40
CA ASN A 37 -7.94 -4.55 -2.84
C ASN A 37 -8.05 -4.98 -4.32
N ASP A 38 -9.26 -5.33 -4.79
CA ASP A 38 -9.50 -5.65 -6.21
C ASP A 38 -9.18 -4.44 -7.11
N LEU A 39 -9.61 -3.25 -6.71
CA LEU A 39 -9.29 -2.02 -7.46
C LEU A 39 -7.78 -1.74 -7.51
N ALA A 40 -7.08 -1.92 -6.39
CA ALA A 40 -5.63 -1.77 -6.32
C ALA A 40 -4.90 -2.78 -7.23
N ALA A 41 -5.37 -4.04 -7.26
CA ALA A 41 -4.82 -5.06 -8.14
C ALA A 41 -5.03 -4.73 -9.63
N ARG A 42 -6.24 -4.29 -10.01
CA ARG A 42 -6.54 -3.86 -11.39
C ARG A 42 -5.70 -2.65 -11.81
N TYR A 43 -5.49 -1.70 -10.92
CA TYR A 43 -4.60 -0.57 -11.17
C TYR A 43 -3.17 -1.04 -11.48
N ASN A 44 -2.63 -1.99 -10.70
CA ASN A 44 -1.28 -2.52 -10.95
C ASN A 44 -1.16 -3.20 -12.31
N VAL A 45 -2.17 -3.99 -12.71
CA VAL A 45 -2.22 -4.62 -14.04
C VAL A 45 -2.23 -3.56 -15.15
N ALA A 46 -3.05 -2.52 -15.01
CA ALA A 46 -3.14 -1.45 -16.00
C ALA A 46 -1.83 -0.67 -16.12
N VAL A 47 -1.17 -0.36 -15.00
CA VAL A 47 0.13 0.32 -14.99
C VAL A 47 1.21 -0.54 -15.67
N ALA A 48 1.29 -1.83 -15.34
CA ALA A 48 2.24 -2.74 -15.98
C ALA A 48 2.04 -2.78 -17.51
N SER A 49 0.79 -2.90 -17.96
CA SER A 49 0.45 -2.89 -19.39
C SER A 49 0.87 -1.59 -20.10
N ILE A 50 0.72 -0.43 -19.44
CA ILE A 50 1.16 0.86 -20.00
C ILE A 50 2.70 0.91 -20.08
N LEU A 51 3.40 0.42 -19.05
CA LEU A 51 4.87 0.39 -19.02
C LEU A 51 5.42 -0.54 -20.10
N ASP A 52 4.82 -1.70 -20.30
CA ASP A 52 5.16 -2.63 -21.39
C ASP A 52 4.97 -1.98 -22.76
N GLY A 53 3.82 -1.32 -22.98
CA GLY A 53 3.55 -0.60 -24.21
C GLY A 53 4.51 0.58 -24.45
N MET A 54 4.97 1.25 -23.39
CA MET A 54 6.00 2.28 -23.50
C MET A 54 7.37 1.69 -23.87
N SER A 55 7.80 0.65 -23.18
CA SER A 55 9.08 -0.03 -23.43
C SER A 55 9.15 -0.58 -24.87
N ALA A 56 8.03 -1.11 -25.38
CA ALA A 56 7.95 -1.59 -26.75
C ALA A 56 8.09 -0.48 -27.81
N ARG A 57 7.61 0.74 -27.51
CA ARG A 57 7.72 1.90 -28.42
C ARG A 57 9.05 2.65 -28.31
N HIS A 58 9.69 2.58 -27.15
CA HIS A 58 10.89 3.35 -26.82
C HIS A 58 11.96 2.42 -26.25
N PRO A 59 12.82 1.82 -27.10
CA PRO A 59 13.88 0.91 -26.64
C PRO A 59 14.89 1.55 -25.66
N ASP A 60 14.98 2.88 -25.65
CA ASP A 60 15.80 3.67 -24.73
C ASP A 60 15.10 3.99 -23.40
N PHE A 61 13.95 3.36 -23.12
CA PHE A 61 13.13 3.56 -21.92
C PHE A 61 13.07 2.31 -21.02
N PRO A 62 14.14 1.96 -20.30
CA PRO A 62 14.04 0.93 -19.28
C PRO A 62 13.14 1.39 -18.12
N TYR A 63 12.34 0.46 -17.63
CA TYR A 63 11.49 0.67 -16.46
C TYR A 63 11.65 -0.46 -15.44
N SER A 64 11.27 -0.18 -14.21
CA SER A 64 11.04 -1.20 -13.19
C SER A 64 9.80 -0.87 -12.36
N MET A 65 9.07 -1.92 -11.96
CA MET A 65 7.88 -1.79 -11.13
C MET A 65 8.05 -2.62 -9.86
N PHE A 66 7.86 -1.99 -8.70
CA PHE A 66 7.88 -2.67 -7.41
C PHE A 66 6.48 -3.18 -7.05
N ASP A 67 6.37 -4.48 -6.80
CA ASP A 67 5.14 -5.11 -6.31
C ASP A 67 4.97 -4.85 -4.80
N ALA A 68 4.44 -3.68 -4.49
CA ALA A 68 4.12 -3.29 -3.12
C ALA A 68 3.01 -4.17 -2.51
N ALA A 69 2.14 -4.77 -3.34
CA ALA A 69 1.07 -5.63 -2.85
C ALA A 69 1.64 -6.89 -2.21
N THR A 70 2.48 -7.63 -2.95
CA THR A 70 3.14 -8.84 -2.44
C THR A 70 4.07 -8.51 -1.28
N ALA A 71 4.86 -7.45 -1.40
CA ALA A 71 5.80 -7.05 -0.36
C ALA A 71 5.09 -6.79 0.98
N LEU A 72 3.97 -6.06 0.97
CA LEU A 72 3.25 -5.69 2.19
C LEU A 72 2.34 -6.80 2.72
N LEU A 73 1.71 -7.59 1.85
CA LEU A 73 0.82 -8.67 2.28
C LEU A 73 1.52 -9.70 3.17
N ARG A 74 2.83 -9.93 2.98
CA ARG A 74 3.63 -10.79 3.86
C ARG A 74 3.61 -10.28 5.31
N TYR A 75 3.87 -8.99 5.53
CA TYR A 75 3.86 -8.39 6.87
C TYR A 75 2.45 -8.32 7.46
N ILE A 76 1.44 -8.14 6.62
CA ILE A 76 0.04 -8.03 7.05
C ILE A 76 -0.53 -9.38 7.48
N ARG A 77 -0.25 -10.45 6.73
CA ARG A 77 -0.80 -11.79 6.98
C ARG A 77 -0.02 -12.56 8.04
N GLN A 78 1.26 -12.27 8.21
CA GLN A 78 2.14 -12.96 9.17
C GLN A 78 2.97 -11.94 9.95
N PRO A 79 2.36 -11.06 10.76
CA PRO A 79 3.09 -9.99 11.44
C PRO A 79 4.17 -10.54 12.38
N GLN A 80 3.87 -11.59 13.15
CA GLN A 80 4.79 -12.12 14.17
C GLN A 80 6.07 -12.71 13.55
N THR A 81 5.95 -13.45 12.45
CA THR A 81 7.12 -14.00 11.74
C THR A 81 7.98 -12.92 11.10
N ASN A 82 7.47 -11.69 10.99
CA ASN A 82 8.17 -10.54 10.44
C ASN A 82 8.49 -9.48 11.52
N GLY A 83 8.38 -9.81 12.81
CA GLY A 83 8.81 -8.96 13.93
C GLY A 83 7.77 -7.92 14.39
N TYR A 84 6.50 -8.08 14.03
CA TYR A 84 5.41 -7.20 14.45
C TYR A 84 4.39 -7.95 15.30
N ASP A 85 3.89 -7.32 16.37
CA ASP A 85 2.81 -7.89 17.17
C ASP A 85 1.46 -7.66 16.48
N VAL A 86 1.32 -6.51 15.80
CA VAL A 86 0.12 -6.08 15.09
C VAL A 86 0.43 -5.48 13.73
N ALA A 87 -0.42 -5.78 12.75
CA ALA A 87 -0.39 -5.17 11.41
C ALA A 87 -1.78 -4.72 10.95
N ASP A 88 -2.67 -4.46 11.92
CA ASP A 88 -4.07 -4.13 11.67
C ASP A 88 -4.56 -2.85 12.34
N ALA A 89 -3.66 -2.10 12.96
CA ALA A 89 -3.88 -0.80 13.58
C ALA A 89 -2.81 0.19 13.12
N ALA A 90 -3.14 1.49 13.16
CA ALA A 90 -2.17 2.54 12.95
C ALA A 90 -1.34 2.79 14.22
N CYS A 91 -0.08 3.20 14.03
CA CYS A 91 0.80 3.57 15.15
C CYS A 91 0.36 4.87 15.84
N CYS A 92 -0.45 5.67 15.15
CA CYS A 92 -0.88 6.98 15.59
C CYS A 92 -2.35 7.20 15.23
N GLY A 93 -3.10 7.81 16.13
CA GLY A 93 -4.45 8.29 15.88
C GLY A 93 -5.40 8.06 17.06
N PHE A 94 -6.69 7.99 16.76
CA PHE A 94 -7.75 7.87 17.75
C PHE A 94 -8.74 6.75 17.40
N GLY A 95 -9.49 6.31 18.40
CA GLY A 95 -10.55 5.32 18.24
C GLY A 95 -10.03 3.94 17.87
N LYS A 96 -10.92 3.10 17.32
CA LYS A 96 -10.58 1.73 16.92
C LYS A 96 -9.46 1.73 15.90
N LYS A 97 -8.47 0.85 16.09
CA LYS A 97 -7.30 0.69 15.21
C LYS A 97 -6.50 1.99 15.01
N HIS A 98 -6.68 2.97 15.89
CA HIS A 98 -6.14 4.33 15.78
C HIS A 98 -6.43 5.00 14.43
N ALA A 99 -7.57 4.68 13.80
CA ALA A 99 -7.83 5.05 12.41
C ALA A 99 -9.09 5.90 12.22
N MET A 100 -9.60 6.52 13.29
CA MET A 100 -10.78 7.37 13.21
C MET A 100 -10.53 8.66 12.41
N PHE A 101 -9.35 9.26 12.58
CA PHE A 101 -8.92 10.49 11.91
C PHE A 101 -7.44 10.42 11.53
N SER A 102 -7.01 11.30 10.64
CA SER A 102 -5.58 11.51 10.38
C SER A 102 -4.84 11.92 11.65
N CYS A 103 -3.56 11.56 11.72
CA CYS A 103 -2.68 11.95 12.80
C CYS A 103 -2.57 13.47 12.94
N THR A 104 -2.72 13.93 14.17
CA THR A 104 -2.51 15.32 14.60
C THR A 104 -1.59 15.33 15.83
N PRO A 105 -1.04 16.49 16.24
CA PRO A 105 -0.25 16.58 17.47
C PRO A 105 -0.96 16.10 18.74
N ALA A 106 -2.30 16.03 18.75
CA ALA A 106 -3.09 15.53 19.88
C ALA A 106 -3.31 14.00 19.85
N SER A 107 -2.89 13.31 18.79
CA SER A 107 -3.14 11.88 18.60
C SER A 107 -2.42 11.01 19.61
N ASN A 108 -3.04 9.89 19.98
CA ASN A 108 -2.36 8.86 20.74
C ASN A 108 -1.30 8.19 19.84
N LEU A 109 -0.13 7.94 20.42
CA LEU A 109 0.95 7.21 19.78
C LEU A 109 1.15 5.88 20.49
N CYS A 110 1.50 4.84 19.74
CA CYS A 110 1.92 3.59 20.35
C CYS A 110 3.24 3.78 21.09
N LYS A 111 3.39 3.08 22.22
CA LYS A 111 4.63 3.12 23.02
C LYS A 111 5.82 2.54 22.27
N ASN A 112 5.56 1.57 21.37
CA ASN A 112 6.55 0.96 20.50
C ASN A 112 5.98 0.85 19.08
N ARG A 113 6.85 0.90 18.07
CA ARG A 113 6.49 0.78 16.65
C ARG A 113 6.07 -0.64 16.25
N THR A 114 6.36 -1.63 17.08
CA THR A 114 5.99 -3.04 16.84
C THR A 114 4.72 -3.47 17.57
N ASN A 115 4.21 -2.65 18.51
CA ASN A 115 3.08 -3.00 19.39
C ASN A 115 2.15 -1.80 19.63
N CYS A 116 0.89 -1.99 19.26
CA CYS A 116 -0.28 -1.16 19.48
C CYS A 116 -1.46 -2.09 19.78
#